data_AF-A0A8S9WAZ0-F1
#
_entry.id   AF-A0A8S9WAZ0-F1
#
_cell.length_a   1.000
_cell.length_b   1.000
_cell.length_c   1.000
_cell.angle_alpha   90.00
_cell.angle_beta   90.00
_cell.angle_gamma   90.00
#
_symmetry.space_group_name_H-M   'P 1'
#
loop_
_entity.id
_entity.type
_entity.pdbx_description
1 polymer ?
#
loop_
_entity_poly.entity_id
_entity_poly.type
_entity_poly.pdbx_seq_one_letter_code
_entity_poly.pdbx_strand_id
1 'polypeptide(L)'
;MGTVVKAKMNKLVDKMEDPRETLDYSYQKQLELLQNVKRGVAEVTTSKKRLELQKSKLNLNIDKLTGQARDAVKSGMEDLARIALERKNGLMSQVQSLDQQIEDLNKEQEKLQATERRLSAKVESFRTKKETIKAQYSAAEAQVKITESVTGISEEMADVGMAVQRAEEKTEDMKARSAALDELLEAGTLEDFTGGEDDIEKELAKISATSNIESELESLKEEVGK
;
A
#
# COMPACT_ATOMS: atom_id res chain seq x y z
N MET A 1 -20.71 17.60 10.44
CA MET A 1 -20.42 16.28 9.82
C MET A 1 -19.86 16.37 8.38
N GLY A 2 -19.10 17.41 8.02
CA GLY A 2 -18.54 17.57 6.65
C GLY A 2 -17.09 17.11 6.49
N THR A 3 -16.36 16.96 7.60
CA THR A 3 -14.91 16.74 7.60
C THR A 3 -14.54 15.26 7.43
N VAL A 4 -15.34 14.35 7.99
CA VAL A 4 -15.06 12.90 7.97
C VAL A 4 -15.32 12.28 6.59
N VAL A 5 -16.27 12.83 5.81
CA VAL A 5 -16.58 12.34 4.45
C VAL A 5 -15.53 12.83 3.44
N LYS A 6 -15.06 14.08 3.56
CA LYS A 6 -13.95 14.60 2.73
C LYS A 6 -12.63 13.86 2.98
N ALA A 7 -12.32 13.52 4.23
CA ALA A 7 -11.11 12.76 4.56
C ALA A 7 -11.11 11.33 3.96
N LYS A 8 -12.28 10.68 3.86
CA LYS A 8 -12.42 9.36 3.22
C LYS A 8 -12.33 9.42 1.69
N MET A 9 -12.76 10.52 1.06
CA MET A 9 -12.58 10.74 -0.39
C MET A 9 -11.13 11.00 -0.78
N ASN A 10 -10.36 11.77 0.01
CA ASN A 10 -8.92 11.97 -0.26
C ASN A 10 -8.12 10.66 -0.11
N LYS A 11 -8.42 9.84 0.90
CA LYS A 11 -7.81 8.50 1.07
C LYS A 11 -8.10 7.52 -0.08
N LEU A 12 -9.13 7.75 -0.90
CA LEU A 12 -9.46 6.93 -2.06
C LEU A 12 -8.73 7.40 -3.33
N VAL A 13 -8.38 8.69 -3.42
CA VAL A 13 -7.57 9.25 -4.51
C VAL A 13 -6.09 8.92 -4.30
N ASP A 14 -5.57 9.07 -3.08
CA ASP A 14 -4.16 8.72 -2.75
C ASP A 14 -3.88 7.22 -2.88
N LYS A 15 -4.90 6.37 -2.74
CA LYS A 15 -4.79 4.90 -2.87
C LYS A 15 -4.72 4.44 -4.33
N MET A 16 -4.99 5.30 -5.31
CA MET A 16 -4.81 5.00 -6.74
C MET A 16 -3.41 5.37 -7.26
N GLU A 17 -2.53 5.91 -6.42
CA GLU A 17 -1.15 6.25 -6.78
C GLU A 17 -0.11 5.50 -5.93
N ASP A 18 -0.35 4.26 -5.45
CA ASP A 18 0.72 3.52 -4.74
C ASP A 18 1.91 3.36 -5.71
N PRO A 19 3.05 4.04 -5.46
CA PRO A 19 4.20 4.01 -6.35
C PRO A 19 4.76 2.58 -6.46
N ARG A 20 4.49 1.71 -5.49
CA ARG A 20 4.90 0.30 -5.53
C ARG A 20 4.26 -0.42 -6.72
N GLU A 21 2.94 -0.26 -6.92
CA GLU A 21 2.19 -0.96 -7.98
C GLU A 21 2.57 -0.45 -9.37
N THR A 22 2.71 0.87 -9.51
CA THR A 22 3.10 1.49 -10.80
C THR A 22 4.53 1.10 -11.21
N LEU A 23 5.45 0.99 -10.25
CA LEU A 23 6.81 0.51 -10.49
C LEU A 23 6.84 -0.99 -10.81
N ASP A 24 6.04 -1.82 -10.14
CA ASP A 24 5.94 -3.25 -10.42
C ASP A 24 5.38 -3.50 -11.84
N TYR A 25 4.33 -2.77 -12.23
CA TYR A 25 3.79 -2.78 -13.60
C TYR A 25 4.85 -2.38 -14.63
N SER A 26 5.55 -1.27 -14.39
CA SER A 26 6.60 -0.77 -15.28
C SER A 26 7.75 -1.77 -15.43
N TYR A 27 8.13 -2.45 -14.34
CA TYR A 27 9.14 -3.51 -14.39
C TYR A 27 8.69 -4.70 -15.23
N GLN A 28 7.44 -5.15 -15.06
CA GLN A 28 6.87 -6.23 -15.86
C GLN A 28 6.85 -5.88 -17.35
N LYS A 29 6.46 -4.65 -17.70
CA LYS A 29 6.51 -4.17 -19.10
C LYS A 29 7.93 -4.17 -19.67
N GLN A 30 8.93 -3.80 -18.87
CA GLN A 30 10.33 -3.88 -19.30
C GLN A 30 10.80 -5.33 -19.52
N LEU A 31 10.35 -6.28 -18.70
CA LEU A 31 10.64 -7.71 -18.89
C LEU A 31 9.98 -8.25 -20.16
N GLU A 32 8.73 -7.90 -20.44
CA GLU A 32 8.03 -8.26 -21.68
C GLU A 32 8.78 -7.73 -22.91
N LEU A 33 9.20 -6.47 -22.87
CA LEU A 33 10.02 -5.87 -23.94
C LEU A 33 11.34 -6.61 -24.13
N LEU A 34 12.03 -6.97 -23.03
CA LEU A 34 13.28 -7.73 -23.10
C LEU A 34 13.07 -9.11 -23.73
N GLN A 35 11.99 -9.80 -23.36
CA GLN A 35 11.63 -11.08 -23.94
C GLN A 35 11.33 -10.98 -25.44
N ASN A 36 10.61 -9.93 -25.86
CA ASN A 36 10.32 -9.68 -27.26
C ASN A 36 11.60 -9.44 -28.07
N VAL A 37 12.54 -8.65 -27.56
CA VAL A 37 13.85 -8.44 -28.21
C VAL A 37 14.63 -9.75 -28.32
N LYS A 38 14.67 -10.55 -27.25
CA LYS A 38 15.31 -11.88 -27.27
C LYS A 38 14.70 -12.80 -28.32
N ARG A 39 13.37 -12.79 -28.47
CA ARG A 39 12.65 -13.54 -29.50
C ARG A 39 13.04 -13.06 -30.91
N GLY A 40 13.09 -11.74 -31.12
CA GLY A 40 13.54 -11.15 -32.38
C GLY A 40 14.97 -11.57 -32.77
N VAL A 41 15.91 -11.57 -31.80
CA VAL A 41 17.28 -12.07 -32.03
C VAL A 41 17.26 -13.54 -32.48
N ALA A 42 16.45 -14.38 -31.84
CA ALA A 42 16.35 -15.80 -32.18
C ALA A 42 15.74 -16.01 -33.58
N GLU A 43 14.71 -15.24 -33.95
CA GLU A 43 14.07 -15.28 -35.28
C GLU A 43 15.06 -14.88 -36.40
N VAL A 44 15.82 -13.80 -36.20
CA VAL A 44 16.85 -13.35 -37.15
C VAL A 44 17.97 -14.39 -37.27
N THR A 45 18.45 -14.92 -36.14
CA THR A 45 19.49 -15.96 -36.12
C THR A 45 19.04 -17.21 -36.87
N THR A 46 17.79 -17.63 -36.68
CA THR A 46 17.20 -18.78 -37.37
C THR A 46 17.10 -18.53 -38.88
N SER A 47 16.67 -17.33 -39.27
CA SER A 47 16.55 -16.94 -40.68
C SER A 47 17.91 -16.91 -41.37
N LYS A 48 18.92 -16.31 -40.72
CA LYS A 48 20.31 -16.32 -41.18
C LYS A 48 20.82 -17.75 -41.36
N LYS A 49 20.58 -18.64 -40.39
CA LYS A 49 21.03 -20.03 -40.47
C LYS A 49 20.37 -20.80 -41.62
N ARG A 50 19.11 -20.51 -41.91
CA ARG A 50 18.40 -21.09 -43.05
C ARG A 50 19.06 -20.67 -44.38
N LEU A 51 19.42 -19.40 -44.54
CA LEU A 51 20.12 -18.92 -45.73
C LEU A 51 21.52 -19.53 -45.86
N GLU A 52 22.28 -19.64 -44.76
CA GLU A 52 23.58 -20.32 -44.76
C GLU A 52 23.47 -21.78 -45.24
N LEU A 53 22.43 -22.51 -44.80
CA LEU A 53 22.19 -23.88 -45.25
C LEU A 53 21.81 -23.93 -46.74
N GLN A 54 21.02 -22.98 -47.24
CA GLN A 54 20.72 -22.86 -48.67
C GLN A 54 21.99 -22.58 -49.49
N LYS A 55 22.81 -21.62 -49.05
CA LYS A 55 24.10 -21.30 -49.66
C LYS A 55 25.00 -22.55 -49.72
N SER A 56 25.09 -23.30 -48.62
CA SER A 56 25.88 -24.53 -48.55
C SER A 56 25.42 -25.57 -49.59
N LYS A 57 24.10 -25.72 -49.80
CA LYS A 57 23.57 -26.63 -50.82
C LYS A 57 23.93 -26.18 -52.25
N LEU A 58 23.88 -24.87 -52.52
CA LEU A 58 24.28 -24.33 -53.81
C LEU A 58 25.78 -24.54 -54.08
N ASN A 59 26.63 -24.35 -53.06
CA ASN A 59 28.07 -24.60 -53.18
C ASN A 59 28.38 -26.06 -53.53
N LEU A 60 27.69 -27.04 -52.91
CA LEU A 60 27.85 -28.45 -53.28
C LEU A 60 27.49 -28.72 -54.76
N ASN A 61 26.44 -28.05 -55.27
CA ASN A 61 26.07 -28.15 -56.69
C ASN A 61 27.11 -27.49 -57.61
N ILE A 62 27.67 -26.35 -57.20
CA ILE A 62 28.76 -25.66 -57.89
C ILE A 62 30.00 -26.56 -57.97
N ASP A 63 30.35 -27.24 -56.88
CA ASP A 63 31.49 -28.17 -56.83
C ASP A 63 31.27 -29.37 -57.76
N LYS A 64 30.04 -29.93 -57.76
CA LYS A 64 29.65 -31.01 -58.68
C LYS A 64 29.76 -30.58 -60.14
N LEU A 65 29.22 -29.41 -60.50
CA LEU A 65 29.33 -28.86 -61.86
C LEU A 65 30.78 -28.58 -62.26
N THR A 66 31.61 -28.14 -61.30
CA THR A 66 33.04 -27.93 -61.52
C THR A 66 33.76 -29.25 -61.82
N GLY A 67 33.43 -30.33 -61.10
CA GLY A 67 33.92 -31.68 -61.40
C GLY A 67 33.49 -32.17 -62.79
N GLN A 68 32.20 -32.06 -63.09
CA GLN A 68 31.64 -32.45 -64.40
C GLN A 68 32.28 -31.69 -65.56
N ALA A 69 32.49 -30.37 -65.42
CA ALA A 69 33.18 -29.57 -66.42
C ALA A 69 34.63 -30.05 -66.63
N ARG A 70 35.36 -30.33 -65.54
CA ARG A 70 36.74 -30.83 -65.61
C ARG A 70 36.82 -32.19 -66.31
N ASP A 71 35.89 -33.10 -66.03
CA ASP A 71 35.89 -34.43 -66.65
C ASP A 71 35.46 -34.38 -68.12
N ALA A 72 34.52 -33.50 -68.49
CA ALA A 72 34.12 -33.26 -69.88
C ALA A 72 35.29 -32.72 -70.72
N VAL A 73 36.07 -31.76 -70.18
CA VAL A 73 37.28 -31.25 -70.85
C VAL A 73 38.31 -32.35 -71.07
N LYS A 74 38.58 -33.19 -70.04
CA LYS A 74 39.52 -34.32 -70.17
C LYS A 74 39.08 -35.32 -71.24
N SER A 75 37.77 -35.44 -71.46
CA SER A 75 37.18 -36.37 -72.44
C SER A 75 37.02 -35.74 -73.83
N GLY A 76 37.51 -34.51 -74.06
CA GLY A 76 37.37 -33.79 -75.32
C GLY A 76 35.94 -33.31 -75.64
N MET A 77 35.03 -33.34 -74.67
CA MET A 77 33.63 -32.95 -74.83
C MET A 77 33.43 -31.48 -74.43
N GLU A 78 33.96 -30.57 -75.23
CA GLU A 78 33.98 -29.13 -74.89
C GLU A 78 32.59 -28.50 -74.75
N ASP A 79 31.61 -28.92 -75.56
CA ASP A 79 30.25 -28.38 -75.48
C ASP A 79 29.57 -28.74 -74.15
N LEU A 80 29.79 -29.97 -73.64
CA LEU A 80 29.30 -30.38 -72.32
C LEU A 80 29.98 -29.60 -71.19
N ALA A 81 31.28 -29.33 -71.32
CA ALA A 81 32.01 -28.50 -70.37
C ALA A 81 31.45 -27.07 -70.34
N ARG A 82 31.15 -26.48 -71.50
CA ARG A 82 30.57 -25.14 -71.62
C ARG A 82 29.21 -25.05 -70.93
N ILE A 83 28.32 -26.02 -71.14
CA ILE A 83 27.01 -26.09 -70.49
C ILE A 83 27.15 -26.22 -68.96
N ALA A 84 28.07 -27.05 -68.47
CA ALA A 84 28.31 -27.21 -67.04
C ALA A 84 28.80 -25.91 -66.40
N LEU A 85 29.71 -25.19 -67.08
CA LEU A 85 30.22 -23.88 -66.63
C LEU A 85 29.14 -22.79 -66.67
N GLU A 86 28.27 -22.77 -67.66
CA GLU A 86 27.15 -21.83 -67.74
C GLU A 86 26.19 -22.01 -66.56
N ARG A 87 25.81 -23.26 -66.26
CA ARG A 87 24.99 -23.59 -65.08
C ARG A 87 25.69 -23.20 -63.79
N LYS A 88 27.00 -23.44 -63.69
CA LYS A 88 27.82 -23.05 -62.53
C LYS A 88 27.76 -21.54 -62.31
N ASN A 89 27.95 -20.74 -63.36
CA ASN A 89 27.88 -19.28 -63.28
C ASN A 89 26.51 -18.81 -62.78
N GLY A 90 25.42 -19.43 -63.25
CA GLY A 90 24.07 -19.16 -62.75
C GLY A 90 23.92 -19.40 -61.23
N LEU A 91 24.48 -20.50 -60.72
CA LEU A 91 24.48 -20.80 -59.28
C LEU A 91 25.40 -19.86 -58.49
N MET A 92 26.53 -19.45 -59.05
CA MET A 92 27.44 -18.49 -58.40
C MET A 92 26.77 -17.14 -58.16
N SER A 93 25.99 -16.64 -59.14
CA SER A 93 25.20 -15.42 -58.96
C SER A 93 24.15 -15.55 -57.85
N GLN A 94 23.52 -16.71 -57.69
CA GLN A 94 22.59 -16.97 -56.59
C GLN A 94 23.30 -17.00 -55.23
N VAL A 95 24.49 -17.61 -55.16
CA VAL A 95 25.31 -17.63 -53.95
C VAL A 95 25.71 -16.21 -53.54
N GLN A 96 26.11 -15.36 -54.49
CA GLN A 96 26.44 -13.96 -54.21
C GLN A 96 25.24 -13.18 -53.66
N SER A 97 24.03 -13.42 -54.18
CA SER A 97 22.81 -12.82 -53.64
C SER A 97 22.50 -13.29 -52.20
N LEU A 98 22.67 -14.58 -51.91
CA LEU A 98 22.51 -15.12 -50.56
C LEU A 98 23.56 -14.55 -49.59
N ASP A 99 24.79 -14.30 -50.06
CA ASP A 99 25.84 -13.70 -49.25
C ASP A 99 25.49 -12.29 -48.79
N GLN A 100 24.95 -11.47 -49.69
CA GLN A 100 24.47 -10.14 -49.32
C GLN A 100 23.35 -10.22 -48.27
N GLN A 101 22.38 -11.12 -48.46
CA GLN A 101 21.27 -11.30 -47.51
C GLN A 101 21.75 -11.80 -46.13
N ILE A 102 22.73 -12.70 -46.10
CA ILE A 102 23.34 -13.20 -44.85
C ILE A 102 24.09 -12.08 -44.13
N GLU A 103 24.81 -11.23 -44.87
CA GLU A 103 25.53 -10.09 -44.30
C GLU A 103 24.56 -9.06 -43.70
N ASP A 104 23.46 -8.77 -44.40
CA ASP A 104 22.43 -7.85 -43.94
C ASP A 104 21.76 -8.36 -42.64
N LEU A 105 21.40 -9.65 -42.61
CA LEU A 105 20.90 -10.29 -41.39
C LEU A 105 21.93 -10.33 -40.26
N ASN A 106 23.23 -10.43 -40.58
CA ASN A 106 24.27 -10.38 -39.56
C ASN A 106 24.32 -9.00 -38.89
N LYS A 107 24.27 -7.92 -39.68
CA LYS A 107 24.23 -6.54 -39.16
C LYS A 107 22.98 -6.31 -38.32
N GLU A 108 21.83 -6.83 -38.75
CA GLU A 108 20.59 -6.76 -37.99
C GLU A 108 20.67 -7.54 -36.67
N GLN A 109 21.23 -8.75 -36.70
CA GLN A 109 21.45 -9.56 -35.51
C GLN A 109 22.34 -8.83 -34.49
N GLU A 110 23.45 -8.26 -34.92
CA GLU A 110 24.36 -7.49 -34.04
C GLU A 110 23.67 -6.29 -33.41
N LYS A 111 22.86 -5.55 -34.18
CA LYS A 111 22.07 -4.42 -33.68
C LYS A 111 21.04 -4.85 -32.63
N LEU A 112 20.35 -5.95 -32.87
CA LEU A 112 19.37 -6.50 -31.92
C LEU A 112 20.05 -7.01 -30.64
N GLN A 113 21.20 -7.68 -30.75
CA GLN A 113 21.99 -8.11 -29.59
C GLN A 113 22.52 -6.94 -28.77
N ALA A 114 22.98 -5.87 -29.41
CA ALA A 114 23.39 -4.64 -28.71
C ALA A 114 22.20 -4.01 -27.96
N THR A 115 21.02 -3.99 -28.60
CA THR A 115 19.78 -3.49 -28.00
C THR A 115 19.34 -4.35 -26.81
N GLU A 116 19.45 -5.67 -26.94
CA GLU A 116 19.15 -6.65 -25.88
C GLU A 116 20.02 -6.43 -24.65
N ARG A 117 21.33 -6.31 -24.82
CA ARG A 117 22.28 -6.01 -23.72
C ARG A 117 21.94 -4.69 -23.03
N ARG A 118 21.68 -3.63 -23.80
CA ARG A 118 21.31 -2.31 -23.26
C ARG A 118 20.01 -2.36 -22.48
N LEU A 119 19.00 -3.06 -23.01
CA LEU A 119 17.70 -3.20 -22.36
C LEU A 119 17.82 -4.03 -21.08
N SER A 120 18.58 -5.12 -21.11
CA SER A 120 18.84 -5.95 -19.93
C SER A 120 19.53 -5.15 -18.82
N ALA A 121 20.53 -4.33 -19.15
CA ALA A 121 21.18 -3.46 -18.16
C ALA A 121 20.20 -2.41 -17.58
N LYS A 122 19.32 -1.86 -18.42
CA LYS A 122 18.30 -0.89 -17.98
C LYS A 122 17.26 -1.53 -17.06
N VAL A 123 16.82 -2.75 -17.37
CA VAL A 123 15.89 -3.55 -16.55
C VAL A 123 16.48 -3.81 -15.16
N GLU A 124 17.75 -4.19 -15.07
CA GLU A 124 18.41 -4.43 -13.78
C GLU A 124 18.59 -3.15 -12.96
N SER A 125 19.00 -2.05 -13.61
CA SER A 125 19.04 -0.74 -12.96
C SER A 125 17.66 -0.33 -12.43
N PHE A 126 16.62 -0.57 -13.22
CA PHE A 126 15.24 -0.28 -12.81
C PHE A 126 14.79 -1.15 -11.65
N ARG A 127 15.10 -2.46 -11.63
CA ARG A 127 14.82 -3.36 -10.51
C ARG A 127 15.40 -2.83 -9.21
N THR A 128 16.66 -2.42 -9.23
CA THR A 128 17.36 -1.87 -8.05
C THR A 128 16.71 -0.57 -7.57
N LYS A 129 16.42 0.35 -8.49
CA LYS A 129 15.75 1.63 -8.18
C LYS A 129 14.35 1.41 -7.62
N LYS A 130 13.60 0.46 -8.19
CA LYS A 130 12.28 0.08 -7.71
C LYS A 130 12.34 -0.35 -6.25
N GLU A 131 13.18 -1.33 -5.90
CA GLU A 131 13.28 -1.80 -4.51
C GLU A 131 13.70 -0.67 -3.55
N THR A 132 14.60 0.22 -3.98
CA THR A 132 15.00 1.39 -3.20
C THR A 132 13.82 2.32 -2.94
N ILE A 133 13.05 2.66 -3.97
CA ILE A 133 11.87 3.55 -3.84
C ILE A 133 10.80 2.88 -2.98
N LYS A 134 10.55 1.58 -3.16
CA LYS A 134 9.59 0.81 -2.34
C LYS A 134 9.98 0.84 -0.86
N ALA A 135 11.27 0.68 -0.55
CA ALA A 135 11.77 0.76 0.82
C ALA A 135 11.64 2.18 1.41
N GLN A 136 12.04 3.21 0.65
CA GLN A 136 11.91 4.62 1.07
C GLN A 136 10.47 5.02 1.31
N TYR A 137 9.55 4.62 0.43
CA TYR A 137 8.12 4.86 0.58
C TYR A 137 7.57 4.17 1.83
N SER A 138 7.98 2.92 2.10
CA SER A 138 7.58 2.19 3.32
C SER A 138 8.09 2.86 4.60
N ALA A 139 9.32 3.38 4.58
CA ALA A 139 9.88 4.11 5.71
C ALA A 139 9.15 5.45 5.94
N ALA A 140 8.84 6.19 4.87
CA ALA A 140 8.07 7.42 4.94
C ALA A 140 6.64 7.17 5.44
N GLU A 141 5.96 6.12 4.95
CA GLU A 141 4.64 5.69 5.41
C GLU A 141 4.65 5.37 6.92
N ALA A 142 5.66 4.64 7.40
CA ALA A 142 5.83 4.36 8.82
C ALA A 142 6.06 5.63 9.65
N GLN A 143 6.90 6.56 9.16
CA GLN A 143 7.18 7.83 9.84
C GLN A 143 5.91 8.69 9.98
N VAL A 144 5.10 8.78 8.93
CA VAL A 144 3.80 9.48 8.97
C VAL A 144 2.89 8.83 10.01
N LYS A 145 2.75 7.50 9.98
CA LYS A 145 1.89 6.76 10.92
C LYS A 145 2.33 6.94 12.39
N ILE A 146 3.64 6.96 12.67
CA ILE A 146 4.17 7.23 14.01
C ILE A 146 3.84 8.67 14.42
N THR A 147 4.07 9.63 13.53
CA THR A 147 3.81 11.05 13.81
C THR A 147 2.33 11.29 14.11
N GLU A 148 1.44 10.75 13.28
CA GLU A 148 -0.02 10.80 13.48
C GLU A 148 -0.44 10.15 14.80
N SER A 149 0.17 9.03 15.19
CA SER A 149 -0.13 8.35 16.46
C SER A 149 0.34 9.18 17.65
N VAL A 150 1.53 9.80 17.58
CA VAL A 150 2.06 10.65 18.65
C VAL A 150 1.26 11.94 18.78
N THR A 151 0.91 12.60 17.67
CA THR A 151 0.08 13.82 17.70
C THR A 151 -1.34 13.51 18.17
N GLY A 152 -1.93 12.40 17.72
CA GLY A 152 -3.26 11.96 18.17
C GLY A 152 -3.30 11.64 19.66
N ILE A 153 -2.25 10.98 20.19
CA ILE A 153 -2.10 10.76 21.64
C ILE A 153 -1.86 12.08 22.37
N SER A 154 -1.10 13.03 21.81
CA SER A 154 -0.89 14.35 22.41
C SER A 154 -2.17 15.17 22.49
N GLU A 155 -3.03 15.13 21.48
CA GLU A 155 -4.36 15.75 21.53
C GLU A 155 -5.23 15.12 22.61
N GLU A 156 -5.31 13.79 22.67
CA GLU A 156 -6.07 13.09 23.73
C GLU A 156 -5.51 13.36 25.14
N MET A 157 -4.19 13.40 25.31
CA MET A 157 -3.54 13.69 26.60
C MET A 157 -3.74 15.15 27.02
N ALA A 158 -3.72 16.11 26.08
CA ALA A 158 -4.00 17.51 26.35
C ALA A 158 -5.45 17.71 26.84
N ASP A 159 -6.40 17.01 26.21
CA ASP A 159 -7.81 17.02 26.62
C ASP A 159 -8.01 16.43 28.02
N VAL A 160 -7.31 15.34 28.35
CA VAL A 160 -7.33 14.74 29.69
C VAL A 160 -6.71 15.69 30.73
N GLY A 161 -5.59 16.34 30.43
CA GLY A 161 -4.95 17.32 31.32
C GLY A 161 -5.89 18.50 31.65
N MET A 162 -6.59 19.04 30.65
CA MET A 162 -7.61 20.08 30.86
C MET A 162 -8.80 19.59 31.69
N ALA A 163 -9.19 18.32 31.57
CA ALA A 163 -10.27 17.74 32.38
C ALA A 163 -9.86 17.57 33.85
N VAL A 164 -8.61 17.14 34.11
CA VAL A 164 -8.06 17.02 35.47
C VAL A 164 -7.93 18.39 36.13
N GLN A 165 -7.38 19.39 35.44
CA GLN A 165 -7.26 20.74 35.99
C GLN A 165 -8.62 21.34 36.38
N ARG A 166 -9.66 21.16 35.56
CA ARG A 166 -11.02 21.60 35.91
C ARG A 166 -11.58 20.85 37.14
N ALA A 167 -11.26 19.57 37.29
CA ALA A 167 -11.68 18.79 38.44
C ALA A 167 -11.00 19.29 39.71
N GLU A 168 -9.69 19.57 39.67
CA GLU A 168 -8.92 20.14 40.77
C GLU A 168 -9.44 21.52 41.18
N GLU A 169 -9.64 22.43 40.22
CA GLU A 169 -10.20 23.77 40.48
C GLU A 169 -11.59 23.69 41.13
N LYS A 170 -12.44 22.76 40.68
CA LYS A 170 -13.77 22.55 41.28
C LYS A 170 -13.69 21.98 42.69
N THR A 171 -12.74 21.09 42.95
CA THR A 171 -12.51 20.54 44.30
C THR A 171 -11.97 21.61 45.23
N GLU A 172 -11.04 22.46 44.79
CA GLU A 172 -10.53 23.57 45.59
C GLU A 172 -11.60 24.64 45.85
N ASP A 173 -12.44 24.98 44.86
CA ASP A 173 -13.60 25.86 45.07
C ASP A 173 -14.58 25.25 46.07
N MET A 174 -14.82 23.94 46.00
CA MET A 174 -15.67 23.23 46.96
C MET A 174 -15.09 23.23 48.38
N LYS A 175 -13.78 23.03 48.52
CA LYS A 175 -13.08 23.15 49.81
C LYS A 175 -13.11 24.57 50.36
N ALA A 176 -12.89 25.58 49.51
CA ALA A 176 -12.96 26.98 49.89
C ALA A 176 -14.38 27.37 50.36
N ARG A 177 -15.41 26.89 49.66
CA ARG A 177 -16.81 27.04 50.08
C ARG A 177 -17.09 26.32 51.39
N SER A 178 -16.58 25.10 51.57
CA SER A 178 -16.73 24.37 52.84
C SER A 178 -16.08 25.13 53.99
N ALA A 179 -14.85 25.62 53.81
CA ALA A 179 -14.14 26.40 54.81
C ALA A 179 -14.88 27.71 55.15
N ALA A 180 -15.44 28.39 54.15
CA ALA A 180 -16.27 29.57 54.36
C ALA A 180 -17.58 29.24 55.10
N LEU A 181 -18.20 28.07 54.81
CA LEU A 181 -19.39 27.61 55.55
C LEU A 181 -19.05 27.26 57.00
N ASP A 182 -17.92 26.59 57.25
CA ASP A 182 -17.43 26.28 58.58
C ASP A 182 -17.14 27.56 59.39
N GLU A 183 -16.54 28.58 58.76
CA GLU A 183 -16.31 29.90 59.37
C GLU A 183 -17.63 30.64 59.66
N LEU A 184 -18.64 30.54 58.78
CA LEU A 184 -19.97 31.12 59.02
C LEU A 184 -20.75 30.41 60.14
N LEU A 185 -20.55 29.10 60.30
CA LEU A 185 -21.05 28.28 61.41
C LEU A 185 -20.39 28.70 62.74
N GLU A 186 -19.06 28.85 62.75
CA GLU A 186 -18.29 29.25 63.93
C GLU A 186 -18.55 30.72 64.33
N ALA A 187 -18.76 31.60 63.35
CA ALA A 187 -19.16 33.00 63.57
C ALA A 187 -20.63 33.15 64.04
N GLY A 188 -21.41 32.06 64.08
CA GLY A 188 -22.79 32.04 64.59
C GLY A 188 -23.81 32.77 63.71
N THR A 189 -23.56 32.86 62.40
CA THR A 189 -24.42 33.59 61.44
C THR A 189 -25.29 32.70 60.56
N LEU A 190 -25.08 31.38 60.60
CA LEU A 190 -26.01 30.41 60.04
C LEU A 190 -27.13 30.16 61.05
N GLU A 191 -28.27 30.82 60.87
CA GLU A 191 -29.53 30.35 61.45
C GLU A 191 -29.79 28.93 60.95
N ASP A 192 -29.73 27.97 61.88
CA ASP A 192 -30.03 26.57 61.65
C ASP A 192 -31.51 26.40 61.26
N PHE A 193 -31.80 26.44 59.96
CA PHE A 193 -33.11 26.10 59.42
C PHE A 193 -33.39 24.58 59.44
N THR A 194 -32.48 23.77 59.98
CA THR A 194 -32.68 22.32 60.19
C THR A 194 -32.86 21.92 61.66
N GLY A 195 -32.80 22.88 62.59
CA GLY A 195 -33.08 22.72 64.02
C GLY A 195 -34.54 22.99 64.42
N GLY A 196 -35.49 22.64 63.55
CA GLY A 196 -36.93 22.67 63.83
C GLY A 196 -37.41 21.38 64.50
N GLU A 197 -36.76 20.97 65.58
CA GLU A 197 -37.09 19.76 66.35
C GLU A 197 -37.58 20.19 67.75
N ASP A 198 -38.80 20.74 67.84
CA ASP A 198 -39.43 21.03 69.14
C ASP A 198 -40.98 21.04 69.13
N ASP A 199 -41.62 20.60 68.03
CA ASP A 199 -43.09 20.52 67.91
C ASP A 199 -43.65 19.08 67.90
N ILE A 200 -42.87 18.06 67.49
CA ILE A 200 -43.31 16.65 67.52
C ILE A 200 -43.23 16.05 68.94
N GLU A 201 -42.22 16.44 69.74
CA GLU A 201 -42.09 16.03 71.15
C GLU A 201 -43.17 16.67 72.04
N LYS A 202 -43.65 17.88 71.71
CA LYS A 202 -44.80 18.51 72.38
C LYS A 202 -46.14 17.85 72.03
N GLU A 203 -46.28 17.25 70.85
CA GLU A 203 -47.51 16.52 70.47
C GLU A 203 -47.56 15.09 71.04
N LEU A 204 -46.43 14.42 71.25
CA LEU A 204 -46.36 13.10 71.89
C LEU A 204 -46.59 13.14 73.42
N ALA A 205 -46.25 14.25 74.08
CA ALA A 205 -46.60 14.49 75.49
C ALA A 205 -48.10 14.79 75.71
N LYS A 206 -48.82 15.23 74.67
CA LYS A 206 -50.28 15.49 74.73
C LYS A 206 -51.14 14.24 74.52
N ILE A 207 -50.61 13.19 73.88
CA ILE A 207 -51.34 11.93 73.67
C ILE A 207 -51.24 11.01 74.91
N SER A 208 -50.15 11.10 75.66
CA SER A 208 -49.96 10.37 76.92
C SER A 208 -50.71 10.99 78.12
N ALA A 209 -51.11 12.26 78.03
CA ALA A 209 -51.93 12.93 79.05
C ALA A 209 -53.45 12.63 78.94
N THR A 210 -53.94 12.18 77.79
CA THR A 210 -55.37 11.88 77.58
C THR A 210 -55.75 10.47 78.09
N SER A 211 -54.80 9.53 78.13
CA SER A 211 -55.04 8.16 78.61
C SER A 211 -55.22 8.04 80.13
N ASN A 212 -54.81 9.05 80.92
CA ASN A 212 -54.96 9.05 82.38
C ASN A 212 -56.28 9.70 82.84
N ILE A 213 -56.90 10.54 82.01
CA ILE A 213 -58.15 11.24 82.35
C ILE A 213 -59.37 10.33 82.17
N GLU A 214 -59.33 9.35 81.25
CA GLU A 214 -60.40 8.34 81.11
C GLU A 214 -60.37 7.28 82.23
N SER A 215 -59.20 7.00 82.81
CA SER A 215 -59.07 6.15 84.02
C SER A 215 -59.57 6.83 85.29
N GLU A 216 -59.50 8.16 85.41
CA GLU A 216 -60.01 8.93 86.56
C GLU A 216 -61.53 9.23 86.46
N LEU A 217 -62.11 9.20 85.26
CA LEU A 217 -63.55 9.43 85.03
C LEU A 217 -64.42 8.20 85.36
N GLU A 218 -63.87 6.99 85.30
CA GLU A 218 -64.54 5.74 85.71
C GLU A 218 -64.65 5.66 87.25
N SER A 219 -63.59 6.05 87.97
CA SER A 219 -63.56 6.07 89.44
C SER A 219 -64.49 7.12 90.06
N LEU A 220 -64.67 8.28 89.40
CA LEU A 220 -65.60 9.33 89.84
C LEU A 220 -67.08 9.03 89.53
N LYS A 221 -67.37 8.10 88.60
CA LYS A 221 -68.75 7.62 88.35
C LYS A 221 -69.20 6.57 89.37
N GLU A 222 -68.28 5.90 90.06
CA GLU A 222 -68.60 5.00 91.18
C GLU A 222 -68.83 5.75 92.50
N GLU A 223 -68.28 6.97 92.66
CA GLU A 223 -68.41 7.75 93.91
C GLU A 223 -69.66 8.66 93.96
N VAL A 224 -70.31 8.93 92.82
CA VAL A 224 -71.56 9.72 92.73
C VAL A 224 -72.78 8.83 92.42
N GLY A 225 -72.60 7.50 92.50
CA GLY A 225 -73.62 6.47 92.34
C GLY A 225 -74.32 6.06 93.65
N LYS A 226 -74.68 7.03 94.48
CA LYS A 226 -75.79 6.96 95.45
C LYS A 226 -76.39 8.34 95.70
#